data_AF-A0A6N7HDE6-F1
#
_entry.id   AF-A0A6N7HDE6-F1
#
_cell.length_a   1.000
_cell.length_b   1.000
_cell.length_c   1.000
_cell.angle_alpha   90.00
_cell.angle_beta   90.00
_cell.angle_gamma   90.00
#
_symmetry.space_group_name_H-M   'P 1'
#
loop_
_entity.id
_entity.type
_entity.pdbx_description
1 polymer ?
#
loop_
_entity_poly.entity_id
_entity_poly.type
_entity_poly.pdbx_seq_one_letter_code
_entity_poly.pdbx_strand_id
1 'polypeptide(L)'
;MPACDICNASPGPDAKRYPAKQLRAAADGGYRPRAVVDGFQAVAARLGVGDADPWGTWLDIVRRDRSDWLLCRPCAADLDNHLRKVAAGPLPPRRRGLFGRRP
;
A
#
# COMPACT_ATOMS: atom_id res chain seq x y z
N MET A 1 -19.32 3.37 -12.95
CA MET A 1 -19.15 2.21 -12.05
C MET A 1 -17.94 2.48 -11.18
N PRO A 2 -17.98 2.20 -9.86
CA PRO A 2 -16.78 2.31 -9.04
C PRO A 2 -15.72 1.36 -9.57
N ALA A 3 -14.48 1.82 -9.68
CA ALA A 3 -13.32 1.03 -10.07
C ALA A 3 -12.42 0.82 -8.84
N CYS A 4 -11.53 -0.17 -8.91
CA CYS A 4 -10.47 -0.27 -7.91
C CYS A 4 -9.48 0.88 -8.08
N ASP A 5 -9.22 1.64 -7.01
CA ASP A 5 -8.35 2.82 -7.08
C ASP A 5 -6.86 2.51 -7.35
N ILE A 6 -6.45 1.24 -7.22
CA ILE A 6 -5.06 0.81 -7.48
C ILE A 6 -4.86 0.30 -8.91
N CYS A 7 -5.76 -0.55 -9.40
CA CYS A 7 -5.58 -1.25 -10.68
C CYS A 7 -6.63 -0.90 -11.74
N ASN A 8 -7.59 -0.03 -11.41
CA ASN A 8 -8.75 0.34 -12.25
C ASN A 8 -9.63 -0.85 -12.70
N ALA A 9 -9.44 -2.05 -12.15
CA ALA A 9 -10.29 -3.20 -12.42
C ALA A 9 -11.65 -3.07 -11.71
N SER A 10 -12.60 -3.91 -12.12
CA SER A 10 -13.90 -4.01 -11.43
C SER A 10 -13.68 -4.44 -9.96
N PRO A 11 -14.24 -3.73 -8.97
CA PRO A 11 -14.03 -4.03 -7.55
C PRO A 11 -14.50 -5.43 -7.15
N GLY A 12 -15.57 -5.91 -7.78
CA GLY A 12 -16.27 -7.14 -7.40
C GLY A 12 -17.07 -6.99 -6.09
N PRO A 13 -17.78 -8.05 -5.65
CA PRO A 13 -18.59 -8.04 -4.43
C PRO A 13 -17.74 -7.99 -3.15
N ASP A 14 -16.50 -8.47 -3.20
CA ASP A 14 -15.56 -8.51 -2.06
C ASP A 14 -14.68 -7.24 -1.96
N ALA A 15 -15.10 -6.15 -2.60
CA ALA A 15 -14.36 -4.90 -2.57
C ALA A 15 -14.36 -4.31 -1.16
N LYS A 16 -13.21 -3.82 -0.72
CA LYS A 16 -13.02 -3.30 0.63
C LYS A 16 -12.55 -1.86 0.58
N ARG A 17 -13.13 -1.01 1.43
CA ARG A 17 -12.72 0.38 1.59
C ARG A 17 -11.62 0.50 2.63
N TYR A 18 -10.62 1.29 2.30
CA TYR A 18 -9.50 1.62 3.16
C TYR A 18 -9.41 3.13 3.32
N PRO A 19 -9.24 3.64 4.56
CA PRO A 19 -9.07 5.07 4.75
C PRO A 19 -7.75 5.55 4.16
N ALA A 20 -7.75 6.78 3.59
CA ALA A 20 -6.56 7.40 3.01
C ALA A 20 -5.34 7.34 3.94
N LYS A 21 -5.56 7.51 5.25
CA LYS A 21 -4.51 7.48 6.27
C LYS A 21 -3.79 6.13 6.31
N GLN A 22 -4.50 5.02 6.12
CA GLN A 22 -3.93 3.69 6.14
C GLN A 22 -3.10 3.42 4.88
N LEU A 23 -3.57 3.88 3.71
CA LEU A 23 -2.79 3.78 2.47
C LEU A 23 -1.54 4.66 2.52
N ARG A 24 -1.62 5.88 3.03
CA ARG A 24 -0.45 6.75 3.24
C ARG A 24 0.58 6.08 4.14
N ALA A 25 0.15 5.56 5.29
CA ALA A 25 1.04 4.85 6.20
C ALA A 25 1.69 3.62 5.54
N ALA A 26 0.94 2.86 4.74
CA ALA A 26 1.51 1.74 3.98
C ALA A 26 2.52 2.24 2.92
N ALA A 27 2.18 3.26 2.16
CA ALA A 27 3.05 3.83 1.12
C ALA A 27 4.34 4.42 1.71
N ASP A 28 4.26 5.14 2.82
CA ASP A 28 5.43 5.65 3.56
C ASP A 28 6.25 4.50 4.16
N GLY A 29 5.61 3.38 4.53
CA GLY A 29 6.25 2.13 4.94
C GLY A 29 6.86 1.29 3.81
N GLY A 30 6.83 1.79 2.57
CA GLY A 30 7.42 1.14 1.40
C GLY A 30 6.46 0.26 0.60
N TYR A 31 5.14 0.33 0.84
CA TYR A 31 4.16 -0.37 0.01
C TYR A 31 4.16 0.16 -1.43
N ARG A 32 4.40 -0.73 -2.39
CA ARG A 32 4.49 -0.45 -3.82
C ARG A 32 3.73 -1.54 -4.59
N PRO A 33 2.43 -1.34 -4.86
CA PRO A 33 1.62 -2.35 -5.54
C PRO A 33 2.08 -2.52 -6.99
N ARG A 34 2.32 -3.76 -7.41
CA ARG A 34 2.80 -4.09 -8.77
C ARG A 34 1.85 -3.61 -9.87
N ALA A 35 0.55 -3.65 -9.59
CA ALA A 35 -0.50 -3.20 -10.51
C ALA A 35 -0.38 -1.71 -10.89
N VAL A 36 0.25 -0.87 -10.05
CA VAL A 36 0.49 0.53 -10.39
C VAL A 36 1.57 0.66 -11.46
N VAL A 37 2.63 -0.15 -11.41
CA VAL A 37 3.65 -0.17 -12.47
C VAL A 37 3.05 -0.65 -13.77
N ASP A 38 2.29 -1.75 -13.72
CA ASP A 38 1.70 -2.35 -14.90
C ASP A 38 0.70 -1.37 -15.57
N GLY A 39 -0.12 -0.69 -14.76
CA GLY A 39 -1.03 0.34 -15.22
C GLY A 39 -0.31 1.58 -15.77
N PHE A 40 0.74 2.03 -15.09
CA PHE A 40 1.50 3.20 -15.49
C PHE A 40 2.30 2.97 -16.77
N GLN A 41 2.96 1.82 -16.92
CA GLN A 41 3.66 1.45 -18.15
C GLN A 41 2.69 1.37 -19.35
N ALA A 42 1.49 0.82 -19.14
CA ALA A 42 0.47 0.74 -20.19
C ALA A 42 -0.07 2.12 -20.62
N VAL A 43 -0.02 3.13 -19.74
CA VAL A 43 -0.39 4.52 -20.05
C VAL A 43 0.79 5.28 -20.66
N ALA A 44 1.99 5.14 -20.08
CA ALA A 44 3.22 5.77 -20.55
C ALA A 44 3.56 5.35 -21.98
N ALA A 45 3.43 4.05 -22.30
CA ALA A 45 3.62 3.53 -23.67
C ALA A 45 2.61 4.12 -24.67
N ARG A 46 1.37 4.39 -24.24
CA ARG A 46 0.34 5.04 -25.09
C ARG A 46 0.60 6.53 -25.31
N LEU A 47 1.18 7.20 -24.32
CA LEU A 47 1.46 8.64 -24.36
C LEU A 47 2.86 8.97 -24.88
N GLY A 48 3.69 7.97 -25.18
CA GLY A 48 5.06 8.17 -25.68
C GLY A 48 6.01 8.77 -24.64
N VAL A 49 5.70 8.63 -23.35
CA VAL A 49 6.49 9.21 -22.25
C VAL A 49 7.42 8.13 -21.71
N GLY A 50 8.70 8.16 -22.10
CA GLY A 50 9.69 7.14 -21.73
C GLY A 50 10.29 7.28 -20.32
N ASP A 51 10.29 8.50 -19.76
CA ASP A 51 11.01 8.84 -18.51
C ASP A 51 10.07 9.15 -17.33
N ALA A 52 8.89 8.55 -17.31
CA ALA A 52 7.94 8.82 -16.24
C ALA A 52 8.28 7.96 -15.00
N ASP A 53 8.47 8.58 -13.83
CA ASP A 53 8.71 7.88 -12.56
C ASP A 53 7.36 7.37 -11.99
N PRO A 54 7.04 6.07 -12.13
CA PRO A 54 5.77 5.51 -11.66
C PRO A 54 5.64 5.61 -10.14
N TRP A 55 6.77 5.60 -9.41
CA TRP A 55 6.77 5.55 -7.97
C TRP A 55 6.66 6.91 -7.34
N GLY A 56 7.31 7.93 -7.90
CA GLY A 56 7.07 9.33 -7.56
C GLY A 56 5.60 9.69 -7.77
N THR A 57 5.04 9.34 -8.93
CA THR A 57 3.62 9.57 -9.25
C THR A 57 2.69 8.86 -8.26
N TRP A 58 2.94 7.58 -7.97
CA TRP A 58 2.18 6.81 -6.98
C TRP A 58 2.17 7.48 -5.61
N LEU A 59 3.35 7.85 -5.11
CA LEU A 59 3.49 8.48 -3.81
C LEU A 59 2.77 9.82 -3.75
N ASP A 60 2.86 10.62 -4.81
CA ASP A 60 2.17 11.91 -4.88
C ASP A 60 0.65 11.75 -4.87
N ILE A 61 0.11 10.77 -5.61
CA ILE A 61 -1.33 10.46 -5.61
C ILE A 61 -1.77 10.09 -4.19
N VAL A 62 -1.10 9.11 -3.56
CA VAL A 62 -1.47 8.62 -2.22
C VAL A 62 -1.36 9.72 -1.16
N ARG A 63 -0.37 10.61 -1.27
CA ARG A 63 -0.17 11.73 -0.32
C ARG A 63 -1.22 12.82 -0.46
N ARG A 64 -1.59 13.16 -1.69
CA ARG A 64 -2.57 14.22 -1.98
C ARG A 64 -4.00 13.77 -1.70
N ASP A 65 -4.31 12.51 -2.00
CA ASP A 65 -5.65 11.99 -1.83
C ASP A 65 -6.03 11.84 -0.35
N ARG A 66 -7.22 12.33 0.00
CA ARG A 66 -7.80 12.28 1.34
C ARG A 66 -9.06 11.43 1.41
N SER A 67 -9.54 10.93 0.29
CA SER A 67 -10.75 10.10 0.18
C SER A 67 -10.47 8.66 0.57
N ASP A 68 -11.50 7.89 0.91
CA ASP A 68 -11.36 6.47 1.17
C ASP A 68 -11.22 5.71 -0.15
N TRP A 69 -10.27 4.77 -0.19
CA TRP A 69 -9.92 4.00 -1.37
C TRP A 69 -10.69 2.69 -1.39
N LEU A 70 -11.40 2.42 -2.49
CA LEU A 70 -12.05 1.16 -2.78
C LEU A 70 -11.07 0.22 -3.51
N LEU A 71 -10.71 -0.88 -2.86
CA LEU A 71 -9.80 -1.87 -3.41
C LEU A 71 -10.55 -3.15 -3.77
N CYS A 72 -10.26 -3.69 -4.96
CA CYS A 72 -10.69 -5.04 -5.31
C CYS A 72 -9.98 -6.08 -4.45
N ARG A 73 -10.54 -7.29 -4.37
CA ARG A 73 -10.00 -8.40 -3.56
C ARG A 73 -8.47 -8.61 -3.68
N PRO A 74 -7.85 -8.68 -4.87
CA PRO A 74 -6.40 -8.89 -4.95
C PRO A 74 -5.60 -7.69 -4.41
N CYS A 75 -6.02 -6.45 -4.70
CA CYS A 75 -5.34 -5.26 -4.20
C CYS A 75 -5.50 -5.10 -2.68
N ALA A 76 -6.67 -5.44 -2.14
CA ALA A 76 -6.91 -5.47 -0.70
C ALA A 76 -6.04 -6.52 0.01
N ALA A 77 -5.93 -7.72 -0.58
CA ALA A 77 -5.10 -8.79 -0.03
C ALA A 77 -3.60 -8.44 -0.02
N ASP A 78 -3.11 -7.76 -1.07
CA ASP A 78 -1.72 -7.31 -1.15
C ASP A 78 -1.40 -6.25 -0.08
N LEU A 79 -2.29 -5.25 0.07
CA LEU A 79 -2.19 -4.24 1.11
C LEU A 79 -2.22 -4.85 2.52
N ASP A 80 -3.19 -5.74 2.79
CA ASP A 80 -3.31 -6.41 4.09
C ASP A 80 -2.07 -7.25 4.40
N ASN A 81 -1.47 -7.91 3.41
CA ASN A 81 -0.22 -8.66 3.59
C ASN A 81 0.95 -7.73 3.95
N HIS A 82 1.08 -6.58 3.29
CA HIS A 82 2.09 -5.59 3.64
C HIS A 82 1.90 -5.06 5.07
N LEU A 83 0.68 -4.68 5.43
CA LEU A 83 0.36 -4.20 6.77
C LEU A 83 0.65 -5.24 7.85
N ARG A 84 0.36 -6.53 7.59
CA ARG A 84 0.70 -7.63 8.50
C ARG A 84 2.21 -7.79 8.66
N LYS A 85 2.98 -7.69 7.58
CA LYS A 85 4.46 -7.77 7.64
C LYS A 85 5.05 -6.64 8.47
N VAL A 86 4.54 -5.41 8.30
CA VAL A 86 4.96 -4.25 9.09
C VAL A 86 4.57 -4.41 10.56
N ALA A 87 3.35 -4.87 10.83
CA ALA A 87 2.90 -5.16 12.20
C ALA A 87 3.69 -6.29 12.87
N ALA A 88 4.16 -7.26 12.07
CA ALA A 88 4.99 -8.39 12.51
C ALA A 88 6.49 -8.06 12.54
N GLY A 89 6.87 -6.77 12.50
CA GLY A 89 8.26 -6.32 12.65
C GLY A 89 8.98 -6.99 13.83
N PRO A 90 10.34 -7.02 13.83
CA PRO A 90 11.11 -7.81 14.78
C PRO A 90 10.63 -7.49 16.19
N LEU A 91 10.23 -8.54 16.92
CA LEU A 91 9.84 -8.43 18.33
C LEU A 91 10.87 -7.54 19.03
N PRO A 92 10.46 -6.49 19.76
CA PRO A 92 11.42 -5.76 20.58
C PRO A 92 12.14 -6.81 21.44
N PRO A 93 13.48 -6.76 21.56
CA PRO A 93 14.19 -7.73 22.39
C PRO A 93 13.50 -7.70 23.75
N ARG A 94 12.95 -8.85 24.17
CA ARG A 94 12.35 -9.02 25.50
C ARG A 94 13.35 -8.39 26.47
N ARG A 95 13.03 -7.24 27.03
CA ARG A 95 13.80 -6.67 28.14
C ARG A 95 13.77 -7.74 29.20
N ARG A 96 14.82 -8.54 29.27
CA ARG A 96 15.04 -9.50 30.36
C ARG A 96 14.99 -8.63 31.59
N GLY A 97 13.91 -8.75 32.35
CA GLY A 97 13.71 -7.95 33.55
C GLY A 97 14.98 -8.05 34.39
N LEU A 98 15.60 -6.90 34.65
CA LEU A 98 16.62 -6.72 35.68
C LEU A 98 15.95 -6.79 37.06
N PHE A 99 15.21 -7.87 37.30
CA PHE A 99 14.65 -8.22 38.59
C PHE A 99 15.27 -9.54 39.04
N GLY A 100 16.18 -9.43 40.01
CA GLY A 100 16.79 -10.53 40.75
C GLY A 100 18.30 -10.62 40.51
N ARG A 101 19.18 -10.67 41.52
CA ARG A 101 19.03 -10.78 42.98
C ARG A 101 20.30 -10.18 43.59
N ARG A 102 20.16 -9.44 44.71
CA ARG A 102 21.24 -9.29 45.70
C ARG A 102 21.51 -10.67 46.33
N PRO A 103 22.78 -11.03 46.51
CA PRO A 103 23.29 -11.39 47.82
C PRO A 103 24.29 -10.35 48.33
#